data_AF-A0A399UJJ7-F1
#
_entry.id   AF-A0A399UJJ7-F1
#
_cell.length_a   1.000
_cell.length_b   1.000
_cell.length_c   1.000
_cell.angle_alpha   90.00
_cell.angle_beta   90.00
_cell.angle_gamma   90.00
#
_symmetry.space_group_name_H-M   'P 1'
#
loop_
_entity.id
_entity.type
_entity.pdbx_description
1 polymer ?
#
loop_
_entity_poly.entity_id
_entity_poly.type
_entity_poly.pdbx_seq_one_letter_code
_entity_poly.pdbx_strand_id
1 'polypeptide(L)'
;MTRAEASVFLEGKGIRMKPTTLARAYSTGSGGPPCRHIRNKPYYPLDLLETWAEAQITAPAASSSERQRLRREARRREATP
;
A
#
# COMPACT_ATOMS: atom_id res chain seq x y z
N MET A 1 -14.70 -4.69 -4.75
CA MET A 1 -15.00 -3.37 -5.34
C MET A 1 -14.21 -3.17 -6.64
N THR A 2 -14.64 -2.25 -7.48
CA THR A 2 -14.01 -1.87 -8.74
C THR A 2 -12.74 -1.05 -8.53
N ARG A 3 -11.95 -0.83 -9.59
CA ARG A 3 -10.73 0.00 -9.56
C ARG A 3 -11.00 1.43 -9.10
N ALA A 4 -12.14 2.01 -9.49
CA ALA A 4 -12.51 3.37 -9.12
C ALA A 4 -12.86 3.47 -7.63
N GLU A 5 -13.66 2.53 -7.13
CA GLU A 5 -14.01 2.47 -5.71
C GLU A 5 -12.79 2.22 -4.84
N ALA A 6 -11.88 1.32 -5.26
CA ALA A 6 -10.62 1.08 -4.55
C ALA A 6 -9.76 2.34 -4.48
N SER A 7 -9.72 3.14 -5.55
CA SER A 7 -8.99 4.42 -5.56
C SER A 7 -9.57 5.42 -4.55
N VAL A 8 -10.90 5.56 -4.51
CA VAL A 8 -11.57 6.44 -3.54
C VAL A 8 -11.37 5.95 -2.10
N PHE A 9 -11.45 4.64 -1.87
CA PHE A 9 -11.23 4.03 -0.55
C PHE A 9 -9.81 4.30 -0.03
N LEU A 10 -8.80 4.12 -0.88
CA LEU A 10 -7.41 4.41 -0.54
C LEU A 10 -7.20 5.90 -0.27
N GLU A 11 -7.84 6.77 -1.03
CA GLU A 11 -7.76 8.21 -0.81
C GLU A 11 -8.30 8.60 0.57
N GLY A 12 -9.40 7.98 1.01
CA GLY A 12 -9.95 8.15 2.36
C GLY A 12 -9.00 7.70 3.48
N LYS A 13 -8.09 6.75 3.21
CA LYS A 13 -7.03 6.32 4.13
C LYS A 13 -5.74 7.15 4.01
N GLY A 14 -5.74 8.22 3.19
CA GLY A 14 -4.59 9.10 2.96
C GLY A 14 -3.63 8.61 1.87
N ILE A 15 -3.97 7.53 1.15
CA ILE A 15 -3.16 6.95 0.08
C ILE A 15 -3.71 7.39 -1.28
N ARG A 16 -3.04 8.36 -1.92
CA ARG A 16 -3.44 8.86 -3.24
C ARG A 16 -2.93 7.93 -4.35
N MET A 17 -3.78 7.00 -4.80
CA MET A 17 -3.52 6.18 -5.98
C MET A 17 -4.62 6.33 -7.02
N LYS A 18 -4.23 6.65 -8.26
CA LYS A 18 -5.16 6.72 -9.40
C LYS A 18 -5.57 5.31 -9.84
N PRO A 19 -6.77 5.11 -10.41
CA PRO A 19 -7.19 3.80 -10.93
C PRO A 19 -6.25 3.21 -11.99
N THR A 20 -5.59 4.07 -12.79
CA THR A 20 -4.58 3.69 -13.77
C THR A 20 -3.31 3.16 -13.10
N THR A 21 -2.90 3.77 -11.99
CA THR A 21 -1.77 3.30 -11.18
C THR A 21 -2.08 1.95 -10.54
N LEU A 22 -3.32 1.73 -10.08
CA LEU A 22 -3.76 0.43 -9.57
C LEU A 22 -3.69 -0.67 -10.64
N ALA A 23 -4.19 -0.38 -11.84
CA ALA A 23 -4.08 -1.31 -12.97
C ALA A 23 -2.61 -1.61 -13.33
N ARG A 24 -1.77 -0.57 -13.37
CA ARG A 24 -0.35 -0.73 -13.66
C ARG A 24 0.38 -1.53 -12.60
N ALA A 25 0.15 -1.24 -11.31
CA ALA A 25 0.83 -1.91 -10.21
C ALA A 25 0.53 -3.42 -10.18
N TYR A 26 -0.68 -3.82 -10.59
CA TYR A 26 -1.02 -5.21 -10.82
C TYR A 26 -0.23 -5.80 -12.00
N SER A 27 -0.23 -5.13 -13.16
CA SER A 27 0.47 -5.62 -14.36
C SER A 27 1.98 -5.70 -14.21
N THR A 28 2.59 -4.80 -13.44
CA THR A 28 4.06 -4.71 -13.27
C THR A 28 4.58 -5.45 -12.04
N GLY A 29 3.70 -6.06 -11.24
CA GLY A 29 4.09 -6.77 -10.01
C GLY A 29 4.74 -5.87 -8.95
N SER A 30 4.56 -4.56 -9.02
CA SER A 30 5.34 -3.58 -8.24
C SER A 30 4.86 -3.40 -6.79
N GLY A 31 4.29 -4.44 -6.18
CA GLY A 31 3.79 -4.38 -4.79
C GLY A 31 2.49 -3.58 -4.62
N GLY A 32 1.67 -3.49 -5.68
CA GLY A 32 0.35 -2.88 -5.62
C GLY A 32 -0.64 -3.66 -4.74
N PRO A 33 -1.81 -3.07 -4.45
CA PRO A 33 -2.83 -3.74 -3.64
C PRO A 33 -3.32 -5.02 -4.31
N PRO A 34 -3.63 -6.05 -3.50
CA PRO A 34 -4.09 -7.34 -3.99
C PRO A 34 -5.40 -7.20 -4.78
N CYS A 35 -5.39 -7.74 -6.00
CA CYS A 35 -6.53 -7.74 -6.91
C CYS A 35 -6.89 -9.18 -7.28
N ARG A 36 -8.18 -9.51 -7.26
CA ARG A 36 -8.72 -10.80 -7.71
C ARG A 36 -9.47 -10.61 -9.02
N HIS A 37 -9.40 -11.58 -9.93
CA HIS A 37 -10.22 -11.56 -11.14
C HIS A 37 -11.47 -12.39 -10.92
N ILE A 38 -12.64 -11.76 -10.94
CA ILE A 38 -13.94 -12.43 -10.88
C ILE A 38 -14.60 -12.25 -12.23
N ARG A 39 -14.85 -13.36 -12.95
CA ARG A 39 -15.45 -13.33 -14.31
C ARG A 39 -14.75 -12.35 -15.26
N ASN A 40 -13.42 -12.42 -15.30
CA ASN A 40 -12.55 -11.55 -16.11
C ASN A 40 -12.59 -10.05 -15.74
N LYS A 41 -13.20 -9.68 -14.60
CA LYS A 41 -13.21 -8.31 -14.09
C LYS A 41 -12.28 -8.19 -12.87
N PRO A 42 -11.44 -7.14 -12.81
CA PRO A 42 -10.59 -6.88 -11.66
C PRO A 42 -11.45 -6.44 -10.48
N TYR A 43 -11.32 -7.15 -9.37
CA TYR A 43 -12.05 -6.96 -8.14
C TYR A 43 -11.07 -6.83 -6.98
N TYR A 44 -11.18 -5.73 -6.24
CA TYR A 44 -10.41 -5.48 -5.02
C TYR A 44 -11.26 -5.88 -3.81
N PRO A 45 -10.92 -6.95 -3.08
CA PRO A 45 -11.60 -7.27 -1.82
C PRO A 45 -11.30 -6.20 -0.78
N LEU A 46 -12.30 -5.80 0.01
CA LEU A 46 -12.16 -4.74 1.00
C LEU A 46 -11.11 -5.09 2.06
N ASP A 47 -11.22 -6.28 2.65
CA ASP A 47 -10.32 -6.71 3.74
C ASP A 47 -8.86 -6.68 3.30
N LEU A 48 -8.57 -7.23 2.11
CA LEU A 48 -7.21 -7.28 1.58
C LEU A 48 -6.69 -5.89 1.17
N LEU A 49 -7.57 -5.03 0.64
CA LEU A 49 -7.21 -3.66 0.30
C LEU A 49 -6.92 -2.84 1.55
N GLU A 50 -7.69 -3.05 2.62
CA GLU A 50 -7.49 -2.42 3.92
C GLU A 50 -6.20 -2.88 4.58
N THR A 51 -5.95 -4.19 4.68
CA THR A 51 -4.68 -4.71 5.22
C THR A 51 -3.47 -4.17 4.44
N TRP A 52 -3.56 -4.11 3.12
CA TRP A 52 -2.50 -3.53 2.30
C TRP A 52 -2.34 -2.02 2.57
N ALA A 53 -3.44 -1.28 2.69
CA ALA A 53 -3.41 0.15 3.00
C ALA A 53 -2.75 0.41 4.36
N GLU A 54 -3.13 -0.35 5.38
CA GLU A 54 -2.54 -0.27 6.72
C GLU A 54 -1.04 -0.55 6.71
N ALA A 55 -0.59 -1.53 5.93
CA ALA A 55 0.84 -1.82 5.77
C ALA A 55 1.64 -0.66 5.13
N GLN A 56 1.00 0.23 4.36
CA GLN A 56 1.65 1.42 3.80
C GLN A 56 1.72 2.58 4.80
N ILE A 57 0.82 2.61 5.79
CA ILE A 57 0.77 3.67 6.78
C ILE A 57 1.85 3.41 7.84
N THR A 58 3.03 3.99 7.61
CA THR A 58 4.11 3.98 8.60
C THR A 58 3.72 4.76 9.84
N ALA A 59 4.17 4.31 11.02
CA ALA A 59 3.94 4.99 12.29
C ALA A 59 4.23 6.50 12.22
N PRO A 60 3.45 7.33 12.94
CA PRO A 60 3.73 8.75 13.06
C PRO A 60 5.13 8.93 13.66
N ALA A 61 5.96 9.71 12.99
CA ALA A 61 7.27 10.16 13.46
C ALA A 61 7.18 11.68 13.67
N ALA A 62 7.80 12.21 14.71
CA ALA A 62 7.76 13.65 14.99
C ALA A 62 8.49 14.47 13.91
N SER A 63 9.35 13.83 13.11
CA SER A 63 10.01 14.45 11.96
C SER A 63 10.41 13.45 10.86
N SER A 64 10.58 13.94 9.62
CA SER A 64 11.14 13.17 8.50
C SER A 64 12.55 12.65 8.81
N SER A 65 13.36 13.44 9.53
CA SER A 65 14.70 13.03 9.99
C SER A 65 14.66 11.88 10.99
N GLU A 66 13.67 11.89 11.89
CA GLU A 66 13.44 10.82 12.87
C GLU A 66 13.05 9.51 12.17
N ARG A 67 12.15 9.57 11.17
CA ARG A 67 11.80 8.41 10.34
C ARG A 67 13.03 7.81 9.64
N GLN A 68 13.94 8.65 9.14
CA GLN A 68 15.18 8.19 8.52
C GLN A 68 16.13 7.54 9.52
N ARG A 69 16.23 8.08 10.74
CA ARG A 69 17.02 7.53 11.84
C ARG A 69 16.47 6.15 12.28
N LEU A 70 15.17 6.04 12.51
CA LEU A 70 14.51 4.78 12.88
C LEU A 70 14.71 3.69 11.82
N ARG A 71 14.63 4.04 10.53
CA ARG A 71 14.94 3.09 9.43
C ARG A 71 16.40 2.62 9.43
N ARG A 72 17.35 3.51 9.75
CA ARG A 72 18.77 3.13 9.86
C ARG A 72 19.01 2.27 11.11
N GLU A 73 18.35 2.57 12.21
CA GLU A 73 18.45 1.81 13.46
C GLU A 73 17.83 0.42 13.35
N ALA A 74 16.66 0.28 12.72
CA ALA A 74 16.05 -1.03 12.42
C ALA A 74 17.00 -1.90 11.59
N ARG A 75 17.54 -1.34 10.50
CA ARG A 75 18.52 -2.03 9.65
C ARG A 75 19.81 -2.40 10.40
N ARG A 76 20.23 -1.61 11.39
CA ARG A 76 21.40 -1.92 12.24
C ARG A 76 21.11 -3.06 13.21
N ARG A 77 19.91 -3.10 13.79
CA ARG A 77 19.48 -4.17 14.72
C ARG A 77 19.37 -5.51 14.02
N GLU A 78 18.90 -5.54 12.77
CA GLU A 78 18.86 -6.75 11.93
C GLU A 78 20.25 -7.24 11.51
N ALA A 79 21.28 -6.39 11.57
CA ALA A 79 22.65 -6.71 11.15
C ALA A 79 23.57 -7.16 12.30
N THR A 80 23.04 -7.34 13.52
CA THR A 80 23.78 -7.90 14.66
C THR A 80 23.19 -9.28 14.96
N PRO A 81 23.98 -10.38 14.86
CA PRO A 81 23.50 -11.76 14.98
C PRO A 81 23.05 -12.13 16.39
#